data_AF-A0ABC9ZPH8-F1
#
_entry.id   AF-A0ABC9ZPH8-F1
#
_cell.length_a   1.000
_cell.length_b   1.000
_cell.length_c   1.000
_cell.angle_alpha   90.00
_cell.angle_beta   90.00
_cell.angle_gamma   90.00
#
_symmetry.space_group_name_H-M   'P 1'
#
loop_
_entity.id
_entity.type
_entity.pdbx_description
1 polymer ?
#
loop_
_entity_poly.entity_id
_entity_poly.type
_entity_poly.pdbx_seq_one_letter_code
_entity_poly.pdbx_strand_id
1 'polypeptide(L)' 'MAIKPHDPRAVMAPEEVDNAMSEILGVEAASLSEEVAQLDRAHAVLREALQEN' A
#
# COMPACT_ATOMS: atom_id res chain seq x y z
N MET A 1 -25.45 20.08 4.22
CA MET A 1 -24.84 18.72 4.28
C MET A 1 -23.66 18.81 5.22
N ALA A 2 -23.74 18.23 6.40
CA ALA A 2 -22.63 18.25 7.35
C ALA A 2 -21.68 17.10 7.02
N ILE A 3 -20.47 17.45 6.59
CA ILE A 3 -19.37 16.49 6.46
C ILE A 3 -18.98 16.10 7.89
N LYS A 4 -19.10 14.82 8.22
CA LYS A 4 -18.83 14.27 9.56
C LYS A 4 -17.34 14.50 9.91
N PRO A 5 -16.97 14.79 11.17
CA PRO A 5 -15.61 15.17 11.53
C PRO A 5 -14.61 14.05 11.19
N HIS A 6 -13.48 14.39 10.58
CA HIS A 6 -12.35 13.47 10.35
C HIS A 6 -11.81 12.95 11.70
N ASP A 7 -11.75 11.63 11.89
CA ASP A 7 -11.20 10.95 13.06
C ASP A 7 -9.65 10.79 12.91
N PRO A 8 -8.82 10.94 13.95
CA PRO A 8 -7.38 11.19 13.89
C PRO A 8 -6.49 9.94 13.73
N ARG A 9 -6.98 8.88 13.07
CA ARG A 9 -6.24 7.69 12.66
C ARG A 9 -5.98 7.83 11.17
N ALA A 10 -4.85 8.41 10.77
CA ALA A 10 -4.51 8.57 9.34
C ALA A 10 -4.18 7.20 8.73
N VAL A 11 -5.20 6.37 8.59
CA VAL A 11 -5.15 5.09 7.91
C VAL A 11 -5.00 5.41 6.42
N MET A 12 -3.97 4.86 5.79
CA MET A 12 -3.84 4.88 4.33
C MET A 12 -5.18 4.47 3.71
N ALA A 13 -5.73 5.31 2.84
CA ALA A 13 -7.02 5.03 2.24
C ALA A 13 -6.92 3.77 1.36
N PRO A 14 -7.98 2.95 1.23
CA PRO A 14 -7.94 1.77 0.39
C PRO A 14 -7.49 2.06 -1.05
N GLU A 15 -7.88 3.21 -1.62
CA GLU A 15 -7.39 3.65 -2.93
C GLU A 15 -5.88 3.92 -2.98
N GLU A 16 -5.29 4.39 -1.88
CA GLU A 16 -3.84 4.65 -1.80
C GLU A 16 -3.06 3.34 -1.73
N VAL A 17 -3.59 2.34 -1.01
CA VAL A 17 -3.04 0.98 -0.99
C VAL A 17 -3.09 0.37 -2.38
N ASP A 18 -4.23 0.44 -3.07
CA ASP A 18 -4.41 -0.15 -4.40
C ASP A 18 -3.48 0.47 -5.45
N ASN A 19 -3.33 1.80 -5.40
CA ASN A 19 -2.40 2.52 -6.27
C ASN A 19 -0.94 2.11 -6.01
N ALA A 20 -0.52 2.07 -4.74
CA ALA A 20 0.84 1.67 -4.37
C ALA A 20 1.15 0.22 -4.75
N MET A 21 0.18 -0.68 -4.55
CA MET A 21 0.31 -2.09 -4.97
C MET A 21 0.43 -2.22 -6.48
N SER A 22 -0.39 -1.48 -7.24
CA SER A 22 -0.35 -1.47 -8.71
C SER A 22 0.97 -0.90 -9.24
N GLU A 23 1.51 0.14 -8.61
CA GLU A 23 2.81 0.71 -8.96
C GLU A 23 3.94 -0.29 -8.71
N ILE A 24 3.94 -0.94 -7.54
CA ILE A 24 4.98 -1.90 -7.17
C ILE A 24 4.92 -3.12 -8.08
N LEU A 25 3.75 -3.77 -8.20
CA LEU A 25 3.56 -5.03 -8.93
C LEU A 25 3.45 -4.84 -10.45
N GLY A 26 3.24 -3.62 -10.92
CA GLY A 26 3.21 -3.28 -12.34
C GLY A 26 4.58 -3.19 -13.00
N VAL A 27 5.67 -3.19 -12.21
CA VAL A 27 7.04 -3.24 -12.73
C VAL A 27 7.39 -4.68 -13.10
N GLU A 28 7.89 -4.90 -14.31
CA GLU A 28 8.39 -6.22 -14.72
C GLU A 28 9.67 -6.56 -13.95
N ALA A 29 9.70 -7.71 -13.27
CA ALA A 29 10.90 -8.22 -12.60
C ALA A 29 11.69 -9.11 -13.55
N ALA A 30 12.99 -8.84 -13.72
CA ALA A 30 13.84 -9.58 -14.66
C ALA A 30 14.36 -10.90 -14.06
N SER A 31 14.19 -11.11 -12.75
CA SER A 31 14.60 -12.34 -12.05
C SER A 31 13.72 -12.63 -10.84
N LEU A 32 13.74 -13.89 -10.38
CA LEU A 32 13.07 -14.29 -9.14
C LEU A 32 13.54 -13.48 -7.92
N SER A 33 14.82 -13.09 -7.88
CA SER A 33 15.34 -12.28 -6.78
C SER A 33 14.74 -10.87 -6.78
N GLU A 34 14.48 -10.31 -7.95
CA GLU A 34 13.84 -9.00 -8.09
C GLU A 34 12.35 -9.08 -7.77
N GLU A 35 11.68 -10.18 -8.17
CA GLU A 35 10.28 -10.45 -7.83
C GLU A 35 10.11 -10.59 -6.30
N VAL A 36 11.02 -11.28 -5.61
CA VAL A 36 10.98 -11.35 -4.13
C VAL A 36 11.13 -9.96 -3.51
N ALA A 37 12.08 -9.15 -3.96
CA ALA A 37 12.24 -7.78 -3.47
C ALA A 37 11.04 -6.88 -3.80
N GLN A 38 10.33 -7.15 -4.89
CA GLN A 38 9.08 -6.48 -5.25
C GLN A 38 7.94 -6.88 -4.30
N LEU A 39 7.78 -8.18 -4.01
CA LEU A 39 6.78 -8.68 -3.07
C LEU A 39 7.04 -8.19 -1.64
N ASP A 40 8.31 -8.10 -1.20
CA ASP A 40 8.66 -7.56 0.11
C ASP A 40 8.24 -6.09 0.25
N ARG A 41 8.40 -5.29 -0.81
CA ARG A 41 7.94 -3.89 -0.84
C ARG A 41 6.41 -3.80 -0.79
N ALA A 42 5.72 -4.63 -1.56
CA ALA A 42 4.25 -4.69 -1.55
C ALA A 42 3.72 -5.07 -0.15
N HIS A 43 4.37 -6.03 0.51
CA HIS A 43 4.02 -6.44 1.86
C HIS A 43 4.28 -5.34 2.91
N ALA A 44 5.34 -4.54 2.76
CA ALA A 44 5.60 -3.40 3.62
C ALA A 44 4.47 -2.36 3.57
N VAL A 45 3.96 -2.03 2.37
CA VAL A 45 2.82 -1.11 2.20
C VAL A 45 1.58 -1.62 2.94
N LEU A 46 1.24 -2.91 2.79
CA LEU A 46 0.10 -3.49 3.50
C LEU A 46 0.30 -3.46 5.02
N ARG A 47 1.52 -3.72 5.49
CA ARG A 47 1.84 -3.65 6.91
C ARG A 47 1.68 -2.24 7.46
N GLU A 48 2.18 -1.23 6.76
CA GLU A 48 2.05 0.19 7.16
C GLU A 48 0.58 0.59 7.23
N ALA A 49 -0.21 0.27 6.19
CA ALA A 49 -1.64 0.55 6.17
C ALA A 49 -2.44 -0.14 7.30
N LEU A 50 -2.00 -1.32 7.75
CA LEU A 50 -2.62 -2.06 8.84
C LEU A 50 -2.11 -1.67 10.24
N GLN A 51 -0.87 -1.19 10.37
CA GLN A 51 -0.26 -0.80 11.64
C GLN A 51 -0.62 0.63 12.07
N GLU A 52 -0.95 1.52 11.13
CA GLU A 52 -1.45 2.87 11.42
C GLU A 52 -2.96 2.94 11.68
N ASN A 53 -3.62 1.78 11.74
CA ASN A 53 -5.05 1.62 11.97
C ASN A 53 -5.37 1.27 13.41
#